data_AF-A0A939FVY9-F1
#
_entry.id   AF-A0A939FVY9-F1
#
_cell.length_a   1.000
_cell.length_b   1.000
_cell.length_c   1.000
_cell.angle_alpha   90.00
_cell.angle_beta   90.00
_cell.angle_gamma   90.00
#
_symmetry.space_group_name_H-M   'P 1'
#
loop_
_entity.id
_entity.type
_entity.pdbx_description
1 polymer ?
#
loop_
_entity_poly.entity_id
_entity_poly.type
_entity_poly.pdbx_seq_one_letter_code
_entity_poly.pdbx_strand_id
1 'polypeptide(L)' 'MSRAQLIGRLQELQKLPKFEKRDIRSIAGFLQLEALAKHVEACEEAAAR' A
#
# COMPACT_ATOMS: atom_id res chain seq x y z
N MET A 1 8.66 -2.97 9.90
CA MET A 1 7.63 -3.80 9.23
C MET A 1 8.32 -4.78 8.27
N SER A 2 7.92 -6.04 8.29
CA SER A 2 8.33 -7.04 7.29
C SER A 2 7.55 -6.87 5.99
N ARG A 3 8.08 -7.37 4.86
CA ARG A 3 7.42 -7.27 3.54
C ARG A 3 5.97 -7.77 3.57
N ALA A 4 5.73 -8.90 4.22
CA ALA A 4 4.39 -9.47 4.37
C ALA A 4 3.42 -8.54 5.12
N GLN A 5 3.90 -7.83 6.14
CA GLN A 5 3.09 -6.88 6.91
C GLN A 5 2.71 -5.65 6.06
N LEU A 6 3.66 -5.14 5.26
CA LEU A 6 3.41 -4.02 4.34
C LEU A 6 2.40 -4.39 3.24
N ILE A 7 2.52 -5.59 2.67
CA ILE A 7 1.55 -6.11 1.69
C ILE A 7 0.17 -6.27 2.34
N GLY A 8 0.09 -6.77 3.58
CA GLY A 8 -1.15 -6.86 4.33
C GLY A 8 -1.82 -5.49 4.50
N ARG A 9 -1.04 -4.46 4.87
CA ARG A 9 -1.55 -3.08 4.99
C ARG A 9 -2.08 -2.53 3.68
N LEU A 10 -1.36 -2.74 2.57
CA LEU A 10 -1.85 -2.36 1.24
C LEU A 10 -3.15 -3.09 0.87
N GLN A 11 -3.33 -4.34 1.27
CA GLN A 11 -4.59 -5.06 1.03
C GLN A 11 -5.76 -4.46 1.81
N GLU A 12 -5.53 -3.97 3.03
CA GLU A 12 -6.55 -3.27 3.80
C GLU A 12 -6.91 -1.94 3.15
N LEU A 13 -5.90 -1.16 2.74
CA LEU A 13 -6.11 0.12 2.05
C LEU A 13 -6.81 -0.07 0.70
N GLN A 14 -6.48 -1.11 -0.06
CA GLN A 14 -7.09 -1.40 -1.37
C GLN A 14 -8.62 -1.59 -1.30
N LYS A 15 -9.16 -1.97 -0.13
CA LYS A 15 -10.61 -2.12 0.09
C LYS A 15 -11.33 -0.80 0.32
N LEU A 16 -10.60 0.30 0.55
CA LEU A 16 -11.22 1.61 0.74
C LEU A 16 -11.73 2.13 -0.60
N PRO A 17 -12.90 2.81 -0.63
CA PRO A 17 -13.49 3.33 -1.87
C PRO A 17 -12.56 4.31 -2.59
N LYS A 18 -11.65 4.95 -1.85
CA LYS A 18 -10.62 5.85 -2.39
C LYS A 18 -9.65 5.16 -3.36
N PHE A 19 -9.39 3.86 -3.18
CA PHE A 19 -8.46 3.08 -4.00
C PHE A 19 -9.16 2.10 -4.94
N GLU A 20 -10.49 2.11 -5.01
CA GLU A 20 -11.26 1.18 -5.86
C GLU A 20 -10.83 1.22 -7.34
N LYS A 21 -10.41 2.39 -7.84
CA LYS A 21 -9.95 2.58 -9.23
C LYS A 21 -8.42 2.56 -9.39
N ARG A 22 -7.68 2.22 -8.35
CA ARG A 22 -6.20 2.24 -8.34
C ARG A 22 -5.67 0.95 -7.77
N ASP A 23 -4.93 0.19 -8.58
CA ASP A 23 -4.25 -0.99 -8.08
C ASP A 23 -2.96 -0.58 -7.36
N ILE A 24 -3.09 -0.29 -6.06
CA ILE A 24 -1.97 0.14 -5.21
C ILE A 24 -1.12 -1.05 -4.73
N ARG A 25 -1.58 -2.29 -4.98
CA ARG A 25 -0.92 -3.51 -4.51
C ARG A 25 0.04 -4.11 -5.53
N SER A 26 -0.26 -4.07 -6.83
CA SER A 26 0.54 -4.80 -7.84
C SER A 26 1.97 -4.28 -7.94
N ILE A 27 2.21 -3.00 -7.67
CA ILE A 27 3.55 -2.42 -7.65
C ILE A 27 4.41 -2.96 -6.48
N ALA A 28 3.80 -3.46 -5.40
CA ALA A 28 4.52 -4.04 -4.26
C ALA A 28 5.36 -5.28 -4.63
N GLY A 29 5.03 -5.93 -5.74
CA GLY A 29 5.84 -7.02 -6.32
C GLY A 29 7.22 -6.57 -6.77
N PHE A 30 7.35 -5.32 -7.22
CA PHE A 30 8.55 -4.75 -7.84
C PHE A 30 9.37 -3.87 -6.88
N LEU A 31 8.78 -3.42 -5.78
CA LEU A 31 9.44 -2.54 -4.82
C LEU A 31 10.34 -3.32 -3.86
N GLN A 32 11.52 -2.74 -3.59
CA GLN A 32 12.36 -3.12 -2.46
C GLN A 32 11.66 -2.78 -1.13
N LEU A 33 12.05 -3.42 -0.03
CA LEU A 33 11.36 -3.31 1.27
C LEU A 33 11.18 -1.84 1.73
N GLU A 34 12.23 -1.03 1.61
CA GLU A 34 12.19 0.38 2.02
C GLU A 34 11.26 1.22 1.13
N ALA A 35 11.30 1.01 -0.18
CA ALA A 35 10.40 1.67 -1.12
C ALA A 35 8.95 1.24 -0.92
N LEU A 36 8.72 -0.04 -0.60
CA LEU A 36 7.41 -0.56 -0.25
C LEU A 36 6.87 0.12 1.03
N ALA A 37 7.72 0.32 2.03
CA ALA A 37 7.31 1.01 3.25
C ALA A 37 6.85 2.45 2.97
N LYS A 38 7.63 3.22 2.18
CA LYS A 38 7.25 4.57 1.76
C LYS A 38 5.95 4.60 0.94
N HIS A 39 5.74 3.60 0.08
CA HIS A 39 4.51 3.48 -0.69
C HIS A 39 3.28 3.21 0.19
N VAL A 40 3.43 2.37 1.22
CA VAL A 40 2.36 2.14 2.20
C VAL A 40 2.02 3.44 2.94
N GLU A 41 3.04 4.15 3.44
CA GLU A 41 2.85 5.43 4.14
C GLU A 41 2.08 6.44 3.28
N ALA A 42 2.48 6.64 2.02
CA ALA A 42 1.77 7.53 1.10
C ALA A 42 0.32 7.10 0.84
N CYS A 43 0.05 5.79 0.81
CA CYS A 43 -1.31 5.27 0.68
C CYS A 43 -2.12 5.48 1.97
N GLU A 44 -1.51 5.35 3.15
CA GLU A 44 -2.16 5.62 4.44
C GLU A 44 -2.50 7.12 4.59
N GLU A 45 -1.57 8.01 4.23
CA GLU A 45 -1.82 9.46 4.19
C GLU A 45 -2.93 9.83 3.21
N ALA A 46 -2.91 9.21 2.02
CA ALA A 46 -3.98 9.39 1.05
C ALA A 46 -5.31 8.88 1.60
N ALA A 47 -5.36 7.77 2.34
CA ALA A 47 -6.58 7.26 2.95
C ALA A 47 -7.17 8.18 4.02
N ALA A 48 -6.32 8.87 4.78
CA ALA A 48 -6.74 9.75 5.88
C ALA A 48 -7.31 11.11 5.41
N ARG A 49 -7.13 11.46 4.12
CA ARG A 49 -7.58 12.71 3.52
C ARG A 49 -8.87 12.55 2.72
#